data_AF-A0A957LP63-F1
#
_entry.id   AF-A0A957LP63-F1
#
_cell.length_a   1.000
_cell.length_b   1.000
_cell.length_c   1.000
_cell.angle_alpha   90.00
_cell.angle_beta   90.00
_cell.angle_gamma   90.00
#
_symmetry.space_group_name_H-M   'P 1'
#
loop_
_entity.id
_entity.type
_entity.pdbx_description
1 polymer ?
#
loop_
_entity_poly.entity_id
_entity_poly.type
_entity_poly.pdbx_seq_one_letter_code
_entity_poly.pdbx_strand_id
1 'polypeptide(L)'
;MLQRLSPHWLSRRSPNLFFWLAFAALNTLLFLPMFLLDQQSSTLAPPASTVAGGWWLALNRLFVWRENLDPWRLSIELTVLAALWVLVRWVRRPWVGVIFGVLYVLAISYYIYEAIVLSVFLLEPSFYSQFYLARDGLPFLAEHVNAAWWLYAGAVLALALLASGVIWLLSLLLRSGAAPGLHWLTRAGMGVLAFACIVAAVS
;
A
#
# COMPACT_ATOMS: atom_id res chain seq x y z
N MET A 1 17.03 -31.13 -5.96
CA MET A 1 15.70 -30.75 -6.50
C MET A 1 15.07 -29.53 -5.81
N LEU A 2 15.34 -29.26 -4.52
CA LEU A 2 14.75 -28.12 -3.77
C LEU A 2 15.30 -26.71 -4.10
N GLN A 3 16.43 -26.60 -4.83
CA GLN A 3 16.95 -25.29 -5.25
C GLN A 3 16.12 -24.59 -6.34
N ARG A 4 15.18 -25.32 -6.99
CA ARG A 4 14.32 -24.77 -8.06
C ARG A 4 13.16 -23.90 -7.56
N LEU A 5 12.92 -23.88 -6.24
CA LEU A 5 11.86 -23.07 -5.61
C LEU A 5 12.41 -21.88 -4.83
N SER A 6 13.63 -21.42 -5.13
CA SER A 6 14.09 -20.15 -4.56
C SER A 6 13.30 -19.00 -5.24
N PRO A 7 12.69 -18.07 -4.47
CA PRO A 7 11.96 -16.93 -5.03
C PRO A 7 12.85 -16.08 -5.96
N HIS A 8 14.15 -16.13 -5.76
CA HIS A 8 15.17 -15.49 -6.58
C HIS A 8 15.28 -16.04 -8.02
N TRP A 9 15.01 -17.33 -8.24
CA TRP A 9 15.09 -17.95 -9.57
C TRP A 9 13.79 -17.74 -10.37
N LEU A 10 12.64 -17.79 -9.70
CA LEU A 10 11.34 -17.52 -10.32
C LEU A 10 11.18 -16.05 -10.73
N SER A 11 11.67 -15.09 -9.94
CA SER A 11 11.61 -13.67 -10.31
C SER A 11 12.41 -13.33 -11.58
N ARG A 12 13.45 -14.12 -11.90
CA ARG A 12 14.22 -13.98 -13.14
C ARG A 12 13.50 -14.53 -14.37
N ARG A 13 12.58 -15.49 -14.19
CA ARG A 13 11.91 -16.18 -15.30
C ARG A 13 10.68 -15.42 -15.81
N SER A 14 9.97 -14.71 -14.93
CA SER A 14 8.78 -13.91 -15.26
C SER A 14 8.77 -12.57 -14.51
N PRO A 15 9.73 -11.66 -14.79
CA PRO A 15 9.87 -10.40 -14.05
C PRO A 15 8.59 -9.55 -14.06
N ASN A 16 7.80 -9.62 -15.15
CA ASN A 16 6.53 -8.92 -15.27
C ASN A 16 5.50 -9.37 -14.22
N LEU A 17 5.31 -10.68 -14.05
CA LEU A 17 4.29 -11.21 -13.13
C LEU A 17 4.63 -10.86 -11.68
N PHE A 18 5.90 -11.01 -11.29
CA PHE A 18 6.34 -10.66 -9.95
C PHE A 18 6.28 -9.16 -9.69
N PHE A 19 6.54 -8.32 -10.70
CA PHE A 19 6.34 -6.88 -10.59
C PHE A 19 4.88 -6.54 -10.30
N TRP A 20 3.95 -7.05 -11.12
CA TRP A 20 2.52 -6.76 -10.94
C TRP A 20 1.96 -7.34 -9.64
N LEU A 21 2.38 -8.54 -9.25
CA LEU A 21 1.98 -9.14 -7.97
C LEU A 21 2.50 -8.34 -6.78
N ALA A 22 3.78 -7.93 -6.80
CA ALA A 22 4.33 -7.13 -5.71
C ALA A 22 3.68 -5.74 -5.65
N PHE A 23 3.41 -5.14 -6.80
CA PHE A 23 2.69 -3.86 -6.90
C PHE A 23 1.27 -3.97 -6.34
N ALA A 24 0.50 -4.99 -6.76
CA ALA A 24 -0.85 -5.22 -6.26
C ALA A 24 -0.85 -5.54 -4.76
N ALA A 25 0.09 -6.36 -4.27
CA ALA A 25 0.21 -6.69 -2.86
C ALA A 25 0.52 -5.46 -2.00
N LEU A 26 1.47 -4.62 -2.41
CA LEU A 26 1.79 -3.37 -1.70
C LEU A 26 0.61 -2.40 -1.75
N ASN A 27 -0.04 -2.28 -2.91
CA ASN A 27 -1.20 -1.43 -3.07
C ASN A 27 -2.36 -1.85 -2.16
N THR A 28 -2.70 -3.14 -2.14
CA THR A 28 -3.74 -3.66 -1.23
C THR A 28 -3.38 -3.47 0.23
N LEU A 29 -2.10 -3.63 0.59
CA LEU A 29 -1.63 -3.45 1.95
C LEU A 29 -1.80 -2.02 2.48
N LEU A 30 -1.72 -1.00 1.61
CA LEU A 30 -1.96 0.39 2.01
C LEU A 30 -3.40 0.62 2.48
N PHE A 31 -4.38 -0.02 1.83
CA PHE A 31 -5.81 0.17 2.12
C PHE A 31 -6.40 -0.89 3.06
N LEU A 32 -5.66 -1.97 3.32
CA LEU A 32 -6.08 -3.08 4.19
C LEU A 32 -6.42 -2.64 5.63
N PRO A 33 -5.66 -1.74 6.30
CA PRO A 33 -6.01 -1.29 7.65
C PRO A 33 -7.41 -0.67 7.72
N MET A 34 -7.75 0.17 6.73
CA MET A 34 -9.03 0.85 6.65
C MET A 34 -10.18 -0.13 6.37
N PHE A 35 -9.96 -1.09 5.46
CA PHE A 35 -10.93 -2.14 5.17
C PHE A 35 -11.25 -3.04 6.38
N LEU A 36 -10.23 -3.40 7.18
CA LEU A 36 -10.44 -4.24 8.36
C LEU A 36 -11.19 -3.52 9.49
N LEU A 37 -10.98 -2.21 9.61
CA LEU A 37 -11.51 -1.40 10.71
C LEU A 37 -12.92 -0.86 10.44
N ASP A 38 -13.32 -0.60 9.20
CA ASP A 38 -14.66 -0.11 8.85
C ASP A 38 -15.48 -1.15 8.06
N GLN A 39 -15.92 -2.21 8.76
CA GLN A 39 -16.65 -3.33 8.13
C GLN A 39 -18.10 -2.99 7.75
N GLN A 40 -18.65 -1.86 8.19
CA GLN A 40 -20.04 -1.49 7.94
C GLN A 40 -20.22 -0.79 6.59
N SER A 41 -19.22 -0.02 6.17
CA SER A 41 -19.24 0.75 4.92
C SER A 41 -18.47 0.07 3.78
N SER A 42 -17.66 -0.95 4.09
CA SER A 42 -16.77 -1.60 3.13
C SER A 42 -17.48 -2.66 2.30
N THR A 43 -17.42 -2.56 0.96
CA THR A 43 -17.89 -3.62 0.06
C THR A 43 -16.74 -4.16 -0.79
N LEU A 44 -16.68 -5.48 -0.99
CA LEU A 44 -15.59 -6.09 -1.78
C LEU A 44 -15.64 -5.75 -3.28
N ALA A 45 -16.77 -5.25 -3.76
CA ALA A 45 -17.06 -5.01 -5.16
C ALA A 45 -17.54 -3.56 -5.39
N PRO A 46 -17.24 -2.95 -6.56
CA PRO A 46 -17.73 -1.63 -6.90
C PRO A 46 -19.25 -1.50 -6.77
N PRO A 47 -19.78 -0.41 -6.19
CA PRO A 47 -21.20 -0.11 -6.28
C PRO A 47 -21.61 0.12 -7.75
N ALA A 48 -22.73 -0.47 -8.17
CA ALA A 48 -23.20 -0.44 -9.57
C ALA A 48 -23.42 1.00 -10.13
N SER A 49 -23.48 2.01 -9.25
CA SER A 49 -23.59 3.43 -9.59
C SER A 49 -22.31 4.02 -10.24
N THR A 50 -21.18 3.29 -10.27
CA THR A 50 -19.94 3.77 -10.89
C THR A 50 -20.03 3.94 -12.41
N VAL A 51 -20.94 3.25 -13.09
CA VAL A 51 -21.03 3.25 -14.57
C VAL A 51 -22.03 4.28 -15.11
N ALA A 52 -22.89 4.83 -14.26
CA ALA A 52 -23.99 5.71 -14.67
C ALA A 52 -23.56 7.13 -15.10
N GLY A 53 -22.34 7.57 -14.75
CA GLY A 53 -21.85 8.94 -14.98
C GLY A 53 -20.98 9.15 -16.23
N GLY A 54 -20.88 8.16 -17.12
CA GLY A 54 -19.99 8.19 -18.29
C GLY A 54 -18.63 7.52 -18.03
N TRP A 55 -17.97 7.06 -19.09
CA TRP A 55 -16.76 6.23 -19.03
C TRP A 55 -15.57 6.90 -18.34
N TRP A 56 -15.41 8.22 -18.49
CA TRP A 56 -14.36 8.99 -17.80
C TRP A 56 -14.60 9.10 -16.29
N LEU A 57 -15.84 9.39 -15.90
CA LEU A 57 -16.27 9.46 -14.50
C LEU A 57 -16.22 8.09 -13.84
N ALA A 58 -16.54 7.03 -14.60
CA ALA A 58 -16.37 5.65 -14.17
C ALA A 58 -14.90 5.30 -13.94
N LEU A 59 -13.99 5.70 -14.84
CA LEU A 59 -12.54 5.52 -14.66
C LEU A 59 -12.02 6.32 -13.45
N ASN A 60 -12.38 7.60 -13.32
CA ASN A 60 -11.98 8.40 -12.16
C ASN A 60 -12.49 7.78 -10.84
N ARG A 61 -13.76 7.32 -10.82
CA ARG A 61 -14.33 6.58 -9.68
C ARG A 61 -13.78 5.18 -9.50
N LEU A 62 -13.21 4.54 -10.52
CA LEU A 62 -12.57 3.22 -10.40
C LEU A 62 -11.13 3.34 -9.87
N PHE A 63 -10.43 4.41 -10.23
CA PHE A 63 -8.99 4.55 -10.00
C PHE A 63 -8.63 5.49 -8.85
N VAL A 64 -9.38 6.58 -8.61
CA VAL A 64 -8.93 7.68 -7.74
C VAL A 64 -9.94 8.02 -6.63
N TRP A 65 -11.23 8.20 -6.94
CA TRP A 65 -12.20 8.72 -5.97
C TRP A 65 -13.39 7.77 -5.77
N ARG A 66 -13.31 6.94 -4.70
CA ARG A 66 -14.47 6.19 -4.18
C ARG A 66 -14.78 6.62 -2.77
N GLU A 67 -16.06 6.83 -2.51
CA GLU A 67 -16.62 6.87 -1.15
C GLU A 67 -16.53 5.50 -0.45
N ASN A 68 -16.34 4.43 -1.24
CA ASN A 68 -16.27 3.04 -0.78
C ASN A 68 -14.83 2.61 -0.43
N LEU A 69 -14.67 1.96 0.71
CA LEU A 69 -13.39 1.51 1.26
C LEU A 69 -12.98 0.15 0.68
N ASP A 70 -12.37 0.15 -0.52
CA ASP A 70 -12.02 -1.08 -1.24
C ASP A 70 -10.50 -1.36 -1.21
N PRO A 71 -10.04 -2.60 -0.94
CA PRO A 71 -8.62 -2.98 -1.03
C PRO A 71 -8.02 -2.85 -2.43
N TRP A 72 -8.87 -2.74 -3.45
CA TRP A 72 -8.49 -2.69 -4.87
C TRP A 72 -8.25 -1.26 -5.38
N ARG A 73 -8.45 -0.23 -4.55
CA ARG A 73 -8.16 1.16 -4.89
C ARG A 73 -6.69 1.34 -5.22
N LEU A 74 -6.34 2.12 -6.23
CA LEU A 74 -4.94 2.37 -6.60
C LEU A 74 -4.39 3.60 -5.90
N SER A 75 -3.27 3.45 -5.18
CA SER A 75 -2.53 4.58 -4.63
C SER A 75 -1.82 5.33 -5.76
N ILE A 76 -2.10 6.63 -5.85
CA ILE A 76 -1.48 7.52 -6.84
C ILE A 76 0.02 7.65 -6.55
N GLU A 77 0.39 7.76 -5.28
CA GLU A 77 1.77 7.85 -4.83
C GLU A 77 2.55 6.60 -5.24
N LEU A 78 2.01 5.41 -4.95
CA LEU A 78 2.65 4.15 -5.28
C LEU A 78 2.74 3.94 -6.80
N THR A 79 1.68 4.24 -7.56
CA THR A 79 1.66 4.12 -9.02
C THR A 79 2.68 5.04 -9.68
N VAL A 80 2.74 6.31 -9.26
CA VAL A 80 3.69 7.31 -9.77
C VAL A 80 5.12 6.92 -9.42
N LEU A 81 5.39 6.54 -8.16
CA LEU A 81 6.73 6.12 -7.75
C LEU A 81 7.17 4.86 -8.50
N ALA A 82 6.28 3.88 -8.69
CA ALA A 82 6.58 2.65 -9.42
C ALA A 82 6.81 2.93 -10.92
N ALA A 83 6.02 3.80 -11.55
CA ALA A 83 6.22 4.21 -12.93
C ALA A 83 7.56 4.94 -13.10
N LEU A 84 7.90 5.84 -12.17
CA LEU A 84 9.16 6.58 -12.19
C LEU A 84 10.36 5.64 -12.02
N TRP A 85 10.27 4.63 -11.16
CA TRP A 85 11.30 3.59 -11.00
C TRP A 85 11.51 2.75 -12.28
N VAL A 86 10.41 2.38 -12.95
CA VAL A 86 10.43 1.54 -14.16
C VAL A 86 10.88 2.33 -15.39
N LEU A 87 10.45 3.58 -15.55
CA LEU A 87 10.74 4.41 -16.73
C LEU A 87 12.09 5.12 -16.64
N VAL A 88 12.44 5.67 -15.48
CA VAL A 88 13.61 6.52 -15.32
C VAL A 88 14.81 5.71 -14.83
N ARG A 89 15.74 5.40 -15.74
CA ARG A 89 16.97 4.65 -15.39
C ARG A 89 17.83 5.33 -14.32
N TRP A 90 17.83 6.66 -14.27
CA TRP A 90 18.62 7.45 -13.32
C TRP A 90 18.16 7.29 -11.86
N VAL A 91 16.89 6.92 -11.68
CA VAL A 91 16.24 6.76 -10.37
C VAL A 91 16.54 5.38 -9.79
N ARG A 92 17.08 4.45 -10.57
CA ARG A 92 17.40 3.07 -10.13
C ARG A 92 18.65 2.96 -9.25
N ARG A 93 19.03 4.04 -8.56
CA ARG A 93 20.15 4.06 -7.61
C ARG A 93 19.72 3.43 -6.28
N PRO A 94 20.62 2.75 -5.56
CA PRO A 94 20.27 2.08 -4.29
C PRO A 94 19.71 3.08 -3.27
N TRP A 95 20.26 4.29 -3.19
CA TRP A 95 19.78 5.35 -2.30
C TRP A 95 18.34 5.78 -2.59
N VAL A 96 17.94 5.82 -3.87
CA VAL A 96 16.57 6.17 -4.25
C VAL A 96 15.61 5.01 -3.92
N GLY A 97 16.09 3.77 -3.98
CA GLY A 97 15.34 2.61 -3.48
C GLY A 97 15.09 2.69 -1.96
N VAL A 98 16.04 3.21 -1.18
CA VAL A 98 15.85 3.49 0.25
C VAL A 98 14.80 4.59 0.45
N ILE A 99 14.90 5.70 -0.30
CA ILE A 99 13.90 6.79 -0.24
C ILE A 99 12.50 6.26 -0.58
N PHE A 100 12.36 5.43 -1.61
CA PHE A 100 11.09 4.77 -1.96
C PHE A 100 10.54 3.98 -0.77
N GLY A 101 11.40 3.18 -0.12
CA GLY A 101 11.01 2.41 1.06
C GLY A 101 10.56 3.30 2.22
N VAL A 102 11.28 4.38 2.49
CA VAL A 102 10.93 5.35 3.55
C VAL A 102 9.58 6.01 3.25
N LEU A 103 9.37 6.49 2.03
CA LEU A 103 8.10 7.09 1.61
C LEU A 103 6.94 6.10 1.75
N TYR A 104 7.16 4.84 1.39
CA TYR A 104 6.15 3.80 1.56
C TYR A 104 5.83 3.53 3.03
N VAL A 105 6.85 3.45 3.89
CA VAL A 105 6.68 3.26 5.33
C VAL A 105 5.93 4.45 5.96
N LEU A 106 6.21 5.67 5.51
CA LEU A 106 5.46 6.85 5.94
C LEU A 106 4.01 6.80 5.48
N ALA A 107 3.76 6.43 4.21
CA ALA A 107 2.42 6.31 3.67
C ALA A 107 1.60 5.26 4.43
N ILE A 108 2.12 4.04 4.61
CA ILE A 108 1.38 3.00 5.35
C ILE A 108 1.15 3.40 6.82
N SER A 109 2.10 4.07 7.45
CA SER A 109 1.93 4.58 8.82
C SER A 109 0.81 5.62 8.89
N TYR A 110 0.76 6.52 7.91
CA TYR A 110 -0.31 7.51 7.78
C TYR A 110 -1.68 6.83 7.56
N TYR A 111 -1.78 5.87 6.65
CA TYR A 111 -3.03 5.15 6.40
C TYR A 111 -3.50 4.33 7.60
N ILE A 112 -2.58 3.71 8.36
CA ILE A 112 -2.91 3.02 9.62
C ILE A 112 -3.47 4.03 10.63
N TYR A 113 -2.80 5.16 10.80
CA TYR A 113 -3.25 6.23 11.69
C TYR A 113 -4.63 6.74 11.29
N GLU A 114 -4.82 7.11 10.02
CA GLU A 114 -6.10 7.55 9.47
C GLU A 114 -7.21 6.52 9.72
N ALA A 115 -6.92 5.24 9.49
CA ALA A 115 -7.88 4.16 9.70
C ALA A 115 -8.28 3.96 11.17
N ILE A 116 -7.31 3.98 12.09
CA ILE A 116 -7.59 3.91 13.53
C ILE A 116 -8.46 5.10 13.95
N VAL A 117 -8.14 6.28 13.42
CA VAL A 117 -8.81 7.51 13.82
C VAL A 117 -10.24 7.59 13.32
N LEU A 118 -10.46 7.29 12.04
CA LEU A 118 -11.80 7.27 11.46
C LEU A 118 -12.67 6.19 12.14
N SER A 119 -12.12 5.01 12.42
CA SER A 119 -12.89 3.91 13.03
C SER A 119 -13.19 4.13 14.51
N VAL A 120 -12.24 4.64 15.29
CA VAL A 120 -12.39 4.78 16.75
C VAL A 120 -13.05 6.10 17.12
N PHE A 121 -12.68 7.20 16.45
CA PHE A 121 -13.13 8.55 16.83
C PHE A 121 -14.22 9.10 15.92
N LEU A 122 -14.52 8.49 14.77
CA LEU A 122 -15.52 8.97 13.79
C LEU A 122 -15.34 10.46 13.43
N LEU A 123 -14.11 10.95 13.53
CA LEU A 123 -13.72 12.37 13.43
C LEU A 123 -12.64 12.51 12.36
N GLU A 124 -12.60 13.67 11.71
CA GLU A 124 -11.51 14.02 10.81
C GLU A 124 -10.17 13.96 11.56
N PRO A 125 -9.12 13.36 10.97
CA PRO A 125 -7.85 13.15 11.64
C PRO A 125 -7.17 14.47 12.01
N SER A 126 -7.09 14.75 13.31
CA SER A 126 -6.37 15.91 13.85
C SER A 126 -5.19 15.44 14.72
N PHE A 127 -3.99 15.56 14.17
CA PHE A 127 -2.74 15.12 14.82
C PHE A 127 -2.57 15.70 16.23
N TYR A 128 -2.96 16.96 16.43
CA TYR A 128 -2.78 17.65 17.70
C TYR A 128 -3.63 17.03 18.82
N SER A 129 -4.94 16.86 18.59
CA SER A 129 -5.87 16.31 19.60
C SER A 129 -5.53 14.86 19.96
N GLN A 130 -5.23 14.06 18.95
CA GLN A 130 -5.04 12.61 19.09
C GLN A 130 -3.67 12.24 19.66
N PHE A 131 -2.65 13.09 19.46
CA PHE A 131 -1.37 12.94 20.15
C PHE A 131 -1.51 13.08 21.67
N TYR A 132 -2.29 14.04 22.16
CA TYR A 132 -2.55 14.18 23.59
C TYR A 132 -3.38 13.01 24.13
N LEU A 133 -4.38 12.56 23.37
CA LEU A 133 -5.18 11.39 23.75
C LEU A 133 -4.32 10.11 23.82
N ALA A 134 -3.42 9.88 22.86
CA ALA A 134 -2.50 8.76 22.92
C ALA A 134 -1.52 8.88 24.10
N ARG A 135 -0.95 10.06 24.30
CA ARG A 135 -0.02 10.35 25.41
C ARG A 135 -0.65 10.12 26.77
N ASP A 136 -1.88 10.55 26.96
CA ASP A 136 -2.55 10.55 28.26
C ASP A 136 -3.43 9.28 28.47
N GLY A 137 -3.88 8.64 27.39
CA GLY A 137 -4.74 7.45 27.42
C GLY A 137 -4.01 6.10 27.31
N LEU A 138 -2.87 6.02 26.59
CA LEU A 138 -2.08 4.78 26.53
C LEU A 138 -1.52 4.33 27.88
N PRO A 139 -1.03 5.22 28.78
CA PRO A 139 -0.54 4.81 30.09
C PRO A 139 -1.66 4.18 30.93
N PHE A 140 -2.88 4.73 30.85
CA PHE A 140 -4.05 4.19 31.55
C PHE A 140 -4.41 2.78 31.06
N LEU A 141 -4.36 2.54 29.75
CA LEU A 141 -4.55 1.20 29.18
C LEU A 141 -3.43 0.24 29.59
N ALA A 142 -2.17 0.67 29.57
CA ALA A 142 -1.04 -0.16 29.95
C ALA A 142 -1.09 -0.59 31.43
N GLU A 143 -1.58 0.27 32.31
CA GLU A 143 -1.75 -0.03 33.75
C GLU A 143 -2.91 -0.99 34.04
N HIS A 144 -3.98 -0.96 33.23
CA HIS A 144 -5.17 -1.81 33.43
C HIS A 144 -5.18 -3.09 32.59
N VAL A 145 -4.37 -3.13 31.54
CA VAL A 145 -4.16 -4.33 30.73
C VAL A 145 -3.21 -5.25 31.49
N ASN A 146 -3.78 -6.08 32.35
CA ASN A 146 -3.13 -7.23 32.99
C ASN A 146 -2.87 -8.35 31.96
N ALA A 147 -2.32 -7.97 30.79
CA ALA A 147 -2.03 -8.89 29.72
C ALA A 147 -0.84 -9.75 30.10
N ALA A 148 -0.98 -11.05 29.89
CA ALA A 148 0.09 -11.98 30.16
C ALA A 148 1.24 -11.78 29.15
N TRP A 149 2.48 -11.98 29.60
CA TRP A 149 3.70 -11.56 28.89
C TRP A 149 3.81 -12.05 27.43
N TRP A 150 3.24 -13.22 27.14
CA TRP A 150 3.18 -13.85 25.82
C TRP A 150 2.39 -13.03 24.80
N LEU A 151 1.45 -12.18 25.23
CA LEU A 151 0.73 -11.26 24.34
C LEU A 151 1.66 -10.14 23.85
N TYR A 152 2.53 -9.59 24.70
CA TYR A 152 3.53 -8.61 24.27
C TYR A 152 4.55 -9.25 23.33
N ALA A 153 5.04 -10.44 23.65
CA ALA A 153 5.95 -11.18 22.76
C ALA A 153 5.29 -11.48 21.40
N GLY A 154 4.02 -11.90 21.41
CA GLY A 154 3.23 -12.12 20.20
C GLY A 154 3.04 -10.84 19.37
N ALA A 155 2.76 -9.71 20.02
CA ALA A 155 2.62 -8.42 19.34
C ALA A 155 3.93 -7.97 18.68
N VAL A 156 5.06 -8.07 19.39
CA VAL A 156 6.38 -7.73 18.83
C VAL A 156 6.72 -8.65 17.65
N LEU A 157 6.44 -9.95 17.78
CA LEU A 157 6.68 -10.91 16.71
C LEU A 157 5.81 -10.62 15.49
N ALA A 158 4.52 -10.32 15.69
CA ALA A 158 3.61 -9.95 14.62
C ALA A 158 4.06 -8.68 13.88
N LEU A 159 4.50 -7.65 14.61
CA LEU A 159 5.07 -6.43 14.03
C LEU A 159 6.34 -6.71 13.23
N ALA A 160 7.25 -7.55 13.76
CA ALA A 160 8.47 -7.93 13.06
C ALA A 160 8.17 -8.71 11.77
N LEU A 161 7.22 -9.64 11.80
CA LEU A 161 6.77 -10.38 10.62
C LEU A 161 6.17 -9.44 9.56
N LEU A 162 5.29 -8.53 9.96
CA LEU A 162 4.70 -7.54 9.05
C LEU A 162 5.77 -6.67 8.41
N ALA A 163 6.68 -6.10 9.21
CA ALA A 163 7.78 -5.28 8.70
C ALA A 163 8.67 -6.07 7.72
N SER A 164 9.01 -7.32 8.06
CA SER A 164 9.80 -8.18 7.17
C SER A 164 9.09 -8.49 5.85
N GLY A 165 7.78 -8.72 5.88
CA GLY A 165 6.96 -8.95 4.69
C GLY A 165 6.89 -7.73 3.78
N VAL A 166 6.72 -6.54 4.35
CA VAL A 166 6.73 -5.27 3.62
C VAL A 166 8.09 -5.04 2.94
N ILE A 167 9.18 -5.18 3.69
CA ILE A 167 10.53 -5.03 3.16
C ILE A 167 10.79 -6.04 2.04
N TRP A 168 10.35 -7.29 2.22
CA TRP A 168 10.47 -8.33 1.21
C TRP A 168 9.71 -7.96 -0.08
N LEU A 169 8.45 -7.53 0.02
CA LEU A 169 7.63 -7.11 -1.14
C LEU A 169 8.22 -5.88 -1.85
N LEU A 170 8.67 -4.87 -1.11
CA LEU A 170 9.34 -3.69 -1.66
C LEU A 170 10.61 -4.09 -2.42
N SER A 171 11.42 -4.96 -1.81
CA SER A 171 12.65 -5.45 -2.46
C SER A 171 12.34 -6.24 -3.73
N LEU A 172 11.23 -7.00 -3.75
CA LEU A 172 10.78 -7.75 -4.91
C LEU A 172 10.33 -6.82 -6.04
N LEU A 173 9.55 -5.78 -5.72
CA LEU A 173 9.09 -4.77 -6.69
C LEU A 173 10.26 -4.00 -7.30
N LEU A 174 11.18 -3.50 -6.47
CA LEU A 174 12.31 -2.69 -6.94
C LEU A 174 13.25 -3.53 -7.82
N ARG A 175 13.50 -4.80 -7.45
CA ARG A 175 14.35 -5.71 -8.21
C ARG A 175 13.70 -6.15 -9.52
N SER A 176 12.40 -6.47 -9.52
CA SER A 176 11.69 -6.88 -10.74
C SER A 176 11.52 -5.71 -11.71
N GLY A 177 11.22 -4.51 -11.22
CA GLY A 177 11.09 -3.30 -12.04
C GLY A 177 12.41 -2.82 -12.67
N ALA A 178 13.55 -3.08 -12.01
CA ALA A 178 14.87 -2.76 -12.54
C ALA A 178 15.42 -3.82 -13.51
N ALA A 179 14.77 -4.98 -13.65
CA ALA A 179 15.27 -6.09 -14.45
C ALA A 179 15.37 -5.72 -15.95
N PRO A 180 16.48 -6.08 -16.63
CA PRO A 180 16.65 -5.80 -18.05
C PRO A 180 15.63 -6.54 -18.94
N GLY A 181 15.11 -7.69 -18.48
CA GLY A 181 14.10 -8.49 -19.18
C GLY A 181 12.64 -8.05 -18.98
N LEU A 182 12.39 -6.90 -18.35
CA LEU A 182 11.04 -6.37 -18.20
C LEU A 182 10.50 -5.94 -19.58
N HIS A 183 9.32 -6.46 -19.96
CA HIS A 183 8.75 -6.22 -21.29
C HIS A 183 8.40 -4.75 -21.50
N TRP A 184 8.52 -4.24 -22.72
CA TRP A 184 8.23 -2.83 -23.01
C TRP A 184 6.77 -2.46 -22.70
N LEU A 185 5.84 -3.39 -22.94
CA LEU A 185 4.41 -3.21 -22.63
C LEU A 185 4.15 -2.95 -21.14
N THR A 186 4.88 -3.59 -20.22
CA THR A 186 4.66 -3.31 -18.79
C THR A 186 5.22 -1.95 -18.38
N ARG A 187 6.28 -1.48 -19.04
CA ARG A 187 6.78 -0.11 -18.83
C ARG A 187 5.79 0.92 -19.35
N ALA A 188 5.28 0.71 -20.56
CA ALA A 188 4.26 1.57 -21.16
C ALA A 188 2.97 1.55 -20.33
N GLY A 189 2.52 0.37 -19.89
CA GLY A 189 1.34 0.20 -19.05
C GLY A 189 1.45 0.95 -17.72
N MET A 190 2.59 0.86 -17.02
CA MET A 190 2.81 1.64 -15.80
C MET A 190 2.84 3.15 -16.06
N GLY A 191 3.43 3.59 -17.17
CA GLY A 191 3.42 5.00 -17.56
C GLY A 191 2.01 5.52 -17.85
N VAL A 192 1.21 4.74 -18.59
CA VAL A 192 -0.20 5.07 -18.87
C VAL A 192 -1.02 5.10 -17.59
N LEU A 193 -0.83 4.14 -16.67
CA LEU A 193 -1.51 4.12 -15.38
C LEU A 193 -1.16 5.35 -14.53
N ALA A 194 0.13 5.69 -14.41
CA ALA A 194 0.55 6.87 -13.67
C ALA A 194 -0.01 8.16 -14.28
N PHE A 195 0.01 8.28 -15.61
CA PHE A 195 -0.60 9.41 -16.30
C PHE A 195 -2.10 9.50 -16.03
N ALA A 196 -2.84 8.40 -16.16
CA ALA A 196 -4.26 8.34 -15.85
C ALA A 196 -4.56 8.73 -14.40
N CYS A 197 -3.75 8.27 -13.44
CA CYS A 197 -3.87 8.63 -12.03
C CYS A 197 -3.64 10.12 -11.79
N ILE A 198 -2.61 10.72 -12.42
CA ILE A 198 -2.33 12.15 -12.29
C ILE A 198 -3.46 12.99 -12.89
N VAL A 199 -3.94 12.64 -14.09
CA VAL A 199 -5.03 13.38 -14.74
C VAL A 199 -6.30 13.30 -13.89
N ALA A 200 -6.63 12.12 -13.37
CA ALA A 200 -7.79 11.93 -12.49
C ALA A 200 -7.67 12.66 -11.15
N ALA A 201 -6.45 12.90 -10.64
CA ALA A 201 -6.21 13.65 -9.41
C ALA A 201 -6.37 15.17 -9.58
N VAL A 202 -6.13 15.68 -10.79
CA VAL A 202 -6.17 17.11 -11.11
C VAL A 202 -7.55 17.55 -11.62
N SER A 203 -8.35 16.60 -12.13
CA SER A 203 -9.71 16.83 -12.64
C SER A 203 -10.78 16.77 -11.56
#